data_AF-A0A2N2F2T2-F1
#
_entry.id   AF-A0A2N2F2T2-F1
#
_cell.length_a   1.000
_cell.length_b   1.000
_cell.length_c   1.000
_cell.angle_alpha   90.00
_cell.angle_beta   90.00
_cell.angle_gamma   90.00
#
_symmetry.space_group_name_H-M   'P 1'
#
loop_
_entity.id
_entity.type
_entity.pdbx_description
1 polymer ?
#
loop_
_entity_poly.entity_id
_entity_poly.type
_entity_poly.pdbx_seq_one_letter_code
_entity_poly.pdbx_strand_id
1 'polypeptide(L)'
;MSKLIKRALKNSIFPAILMIAGKVFGIFFTSAVYGLTFEIGNDLNGIFSTQIYFNDSSTTLFVNSYSDLFMFAFLAIPTAYFIAKTAIFQSATDDPKTIVKVTRFNILQWITKDDTTFLKIFIWTAFLWIASAIIVANTIQDNTYTWVGIFAGSFAFLCGFGAVKTFEVESNKVYPDNKKYY
;
A
#
# COMPACT_ATOMS: atom_id res chain seq x y z
N MET A 1 16.36 19.85 11.65
CA MET A 1 15.83 18.93 10.61
C MET A 1 15.53 19.71 9.33
N SER A 2 15.93 19.19 8.17
CA SER A 2 15.56 19.77 6.86
C SER A 2 14.03 19.76 6.67
N LYS A 3 13.49 20.77 5.97
CA LYS A 3 12.04 20.90 5.66
C LYS A 3 11.49 19.66 4.92
N LEU A 4 12.32 18.99 4.12
CA LEU A 4 11.97 17.78 3.39
C LEU A 4 11.70 16.59 4.33
N ILE A 5 12.58 16.36 5.31
CA ILE A 5 12.44 15.27 6.29
C ILE A 5 11.16 15.44 7.11
N LYS A 6 10.86 16.66 7.54
CA LYS A 6 9.62 16.96 8.28
C LYS A 6 8.37 16.65 7.45
N ARG A 7 8.39 16.92 6.14
CA ARG A 7 7.27 16.63 5.23
C ARG A 7 7.13 15.14 4.97
N ALA A 8 8.24 14.42 4.78
CA ALA A 8 8.23 12.97 4.62
C ALA A 8 7.67 12.28 5.86
N LEU A 9 8.12 12.68 7.06
CA LEU A 9 7.61 12.16 8.33
C LEU A 9 6.11 12.42 8.48
N LYS A 10 5.63 13.63 8.16
CA LYS A 10 4.20 13.94 8.23
C LYS A 10 3.37 13.05 7.29
N ASN A 11 3.90 12.76 6.10
CA ASN A 11 3.23 11.90 5.12
C ASN A 11 3.32 10.41 5.46
N SER A 12 4.30 9.98 6.25
CA SER A 12 4.48 8.56 6.65
C SER A 12 3.62 8.14 7.83
N ILE A 13 3.18 9.08 8.69
CA ILE A 13 2.34 8.77 9.86
C ILE A 13 1.05 8.05 9.46
N PHE A 14 0.37 8.54 8.42
CA PHE A 14 -0.90 7.98 7.99
C PHE A 14 -0.80 6.53 7.47
N PRO A 15 0.08 6.19 6.50
CA PRO A 15 0.24 4.80 6.08
C PRO A 15 0.74 3.89 7.21
N ALA A 16 1.58 4.38 8.12
CA ALA A 16 2.00 3.60 9.29
C ALA A 16 0.82 3.23 10.21
N ILE A 17 -0.05 4.20 10.52
CA ILE A 17 -1.27 3.95 11.31
C ILE A 17 -2.17 2.96 10.58
N LEU A 18 -2.38 3.13 9.27
CA LEU A 18 -3.21 2.23 8.47
C LEU A 18 -2.68 0.80 8.44
N MET A 19 -1.36 0.63 8.41
CA MET A 19 -0.73 -0.69 8.42
C MET A 19 -1.05 -1.45 9.73
N ILE A 20 -0.82 -0.80 10.87
CA ILE A 20 -1.08 -1.39 12.19
C ILE A 20 -2.58 -1.60 12.39
N ALA A 21 -3.38 -0.55 12.16
CA ALA A 21 -4.82 -0.59 12.32
C ALA A 21 -5.46 -1.62 11.37
N GLY A 22 -4.96 -1.75 10.15
CA GLY A 22 -5.44 -2.71 9.17
C GLY A 22 -5.23 -4.16 9.60
N LYS A 23 -4.04 -4.47 10.13
CA LYS A 23 -3.75 -5.81 10.66
C LYS A 23 -4.65 -6.12 11.86
N VAL A 24 -4.70 -5.22 12.84
CA VAL A 24 -5.53 -5.37 14.05
C VAL A 24 -7.00 -5.51 13.70
N PHE A 25 -7.52 -4.64 12.82
CA PHE A 25 -8.88 -4.71 12.31
C PHE A 25 -9.16 -6.05 11.63
N GLY A 26 -8.24 -6.55 10.81
CA GLY A 26 -8.38 -7.84 10.16
C GLY A 26 -8.49 -9.01 11.14
N ILE A 27 -7.72 -8.99 12.24
CA ILE A 27 -7.83 -10.00 13.32
C ILE A 27 -9.23 -9.94 13.94
N PHE A 28 -9.67 -8.76 14.39
CA PHE A 28 -10.99 -8.62 15.03
C PHE A 28 -12.14 -8.95 14.09
N PHE A 29 -12.06 -8.50 12.84
CA PHE A 29 -13.10 -8.73 11.84
C PHE A 29 -13.25 -10.22 11.52
N THR A 30 -12.13 -10.92 11.30
CA THR A 30 -12.15 -12.36 11.02
C THR A 30 -12.62 -13.15 12.24
N SER A 31 -12.11 -12.85 13.44
CA SER A 31 -12.57 -13.52 14.66
C SER A 31 -14.07 -13.31 14.92
N ALA A 32 -14.59 -12.10 14.68
CA ALA A 32 -16.00 -11.79 14.90
C ALA A 32 -16.92 -12.48 13.88
N VAL A 33 -16.56 -12.48 12.59
CA VAL A 33 -17.37 -13.08 11.51
C VAL A 33 -17.43 -14.60 11.65
N TYR A 34 -16.33 -15.24 12.04
CA TYR A 34 -16.22 -16.70 12.14
C TYR A 34 -16.44 -17.24 13.56
N GLY A 35 -16.76 -16.37 14.53
CA GLY A 35 -17.05 -16.78 15.92
C GLY A 35 -15.87 -17.44 16.65
N LEU A 36 -14.64 -17.05 16.31
CA LEU A 36 -13.43 -17.69 16.84
C LEU A 36 -13.13 -17.17 18.25
N THR A 37 -12.92 -18.10 19.19
CA THR A 37 -12.45 -17.78 20.53
C THR A 37 -10.94 -17.55 20.51
N PHE A 38 -10.52 -16.40 21.02
CA PHE A 38 -9.12 -16.02 21.13
C PHE A 38 -8.73 -15.88 22.61
N GLU A 39 -7.52 -16.28 22.93
CA GLU A 39 -6.92 -16.10 24.24
C GLU A 39 -5.75 -15.12 24.13
N ILE A 40 -5.62 -14.22 25.09
CA ILE A 40 -4.48 -13.31 25.17
C ILE A 40 -3.50 -13.93 26.16
N GLY A 41 -2.39 -14.46 25.65
CA GLY A 41 -1.35 -15.09 26.43
C GLY A 41 -0.05 -14.30 26.37
N ASN A 42 0.84 -14.59 27.32
CA ASN A 42 2.19 -14.06 27.34
C ASN A 42 3.16 -15.13 26.84
N ASP A 43 3.86 -14.84 25.75
CA ASP A 43 4.95 -15.69 25.26
C ASP A 43 6.27 -15.21 25.87
N LEU A 44 6.97 -16.11 26.55
CA LEU A 44 8.29 -15.82 27.12
C LEU A 44 9.43 -15.97 26.08
N ASN A 45 9.16 -16.62 24.94
CA ASN A 45 10.15 -16.88 23.89
C ASN A 45 9.96 -16.02 22.62
N GLY A 46 8.84 -15.31 22.50
CA GLY A 46 8.55 -14.43 21.37
C GLY A 46 9.18 -13.04 21.49
N ILE A 47 9.34 -12.36 20.36
CA ILE A 47 9.85 -10.97 20.29
C ILE A 47 8.88 -9.98 21.00
N PHE A 48 7.61 -10.36 21.13
CA PHE A 48 6.57 -9.61 21.83
C PHE A 48 5.93 -10.43 22.95
N SER A 49 5.82 -9.82 24.14
CA SER A 49 5.28 -10.45 25.36
C SER A 49 3.75 -10.57 25.40
N THR A 50 3.02 -10.05 24.41
CA THR A 50 1.56 -10.22 24.34
C THR A 50 1.21 -10.75 22.98
N GLN A 51 0.74 -12.00 22.94
CA GLN A 51 0.32 -12.66 21.72
C GLN A 51 -1.14 -13.10 21.83
N ILE A 52 -1.81 -13.11 20.69
CA ILE A 52 -3.18 -13.59 20.56
C ILE A 52 -3.07 -15.04 20.10
N TYR A 53 -3.55 -15.95 20.93
CA TYR A 53 -3.57 -17.38 20.66
C TYR A 53 -4.97 -17.82 20.25
N PHE A 54 -5.02 -18.78 19.34
CA PHE A 54 -6.22 -19.52 19.04
C PHE A 54 -5.99 -20.99 19.40
N ASN A 55 -7.06 -21.68 19.77
CA ASN A 55 -7.01 -23.07 20.24
C ASN A 55 -6.46 -24.05 19.19
N ASP A 56 -6.60 -23.71 17.90
CA ASP A 56 -6.13 -24.55 16.80
C ASP A 56 -5.13 -23.80 15.90
N SER A 57 -4.07 -24.50 15.49
CA SER A 57 -3.04 -23.98 14.59
C SER A 57 -3.65 -23.58 13.25
N SER A 58 -4.64 -24.35 12.76
CA SER A 58 -5.34 -24.03 11.50
C SER A 58 -6.09 -22.69 11.58
N THR A 59 -6.73 -22.40 12.72
CA THR A 59 -7.46 -21.15 12.95
C THR A 59 -6.51 -19.96 13.09
N THR A 60 -5.35 -20.16 13.73
CA THR A 60 -4.31 -19.12 13.83
C THR A 60 -3.78 -18.73 12.46
N LEU A 61 -3.48 -19.72 11.62
CA LEU A 61 -2.98 -19.51 10.26
C LEU A 61 -4.04 -18.80 9.39
N PHE A 62 -5.31 -19.20 9.51
CA PHE A 62 -6.41 -18.56 8.82
C PHE A 62 -6.55 -17.08 9.21
N VAL A 63 -6.65 -16.78 10.51
CA VAL A 63 -6.82 -15.40 11.00
C VAL A 63 -5.64 -14.52 10.62
N ASN A 64 -4.40 -15.00 10.79
CA ASN A 64 -3.21 -14.22 10.44
C ASN A 64 -3.15 -13.95 8.92
N SER A 65 -3.51 -14.94 8.09
CA SER A 65 -3.52 -14.76 6.63
C SER A 65 -4.53 -13.73 6.16
N TYR A 66 -5.76 -13.76 6.69
CA TYR A 66 -6.77 -12.76 6.33
C TYR A 66 -6.47 -11.39 6.93
N SER A 67 -5.92 -11.34 8.15
CA SER A 67 -5.42 -10.10 8.75
C SER A 67 -4.32 -9.44 7.91
N ASP A 68 -3.38 -10.25 7.40
CA ASP A 68 -2.33 -9.80 6.48
C ASP A 68 -2.91 -9.26 5.17
N LEU A 69 -3.97 -9.89 4.64
CA LEU A 69 -4.70 -9.37 3.47
C LEU A 69 -5.38 -8.04 3.74
N PHE A 70 -6.02 -7.86 4.90
CA PHE A 70 -6.64 -6.59 5.28
C PHE A 70 -5.58 -5.49 5.40
N MET A 71 -4.48 -5.75 6.12
CA MET A 71 -3.34 -4.84 6.20
C MET A 71 -2.84 -4.44 4.80
N PHE A 72 -2.65 -5.42 3.92
CA PHE A 72 -2.21 -5.19 2.55
C PHE A 72 -3.22 -4.34 1.76
N ALA A 73 -4.51 -4.68 1.83
CA ALA A 73 -5.58 -3.98 1.10
C ALA A 73 -5.69 -2.50 1.51
N PHE A 74 -5.58 -2.22 2.82
CA PHE A 74 -5.62 -0.85 3.34
C PHE A 74 -4.49 0.02 2.78
N LEU A 75 -3.31 -0.56 2.50
CA LEU A 75 -2.21 0.16 1.85
C LEU A 75 -2.31 0.15 0.33
N ALA A 76 -2.71 -0.98 -0.26
CA ALA A 76 -2.77 -1.20 -1.70
C ALA A 76 -3.80 -0.30 -2.38
N ILE A 77 -5.01 -0.17 -1.81
CA ILE A 77 -6.11 0.59 -2.42
C ILE A 77 -5.74 2.09 -2.57
N PRO A 78 -5.29 2.80 -1.52
CA PRO A 78 -4.90 4.20 -1.69
C PRO A 78 -3.66 4.37 -2.56
N THR A 79 -2.70 3.45 -2.50
CA THR A 79 -1.48 3.50 -3.33
C THR A 79 -1.83 3.37 -4.81
N ALA A 80 -2.64 2.38 -5.17
CA ALA A 80 -3.13 2.17 -6.53
C ALA A 80 -3.95 3.38 -7.01
N TYR A 81 -4.80 3.95 -6.14
CA TYR A 81 -5.54 5.17 -6.43
C TYR A 81 -4.62 6.35 -6.77
N PHE A 82 -3.56 6.60 -5.97
CA PHE A 82 -2.64 7.70 -6.25
C PHE A 82 -1.86 7.48 -7.56
N ILE A 83 -1.37 6.25 -7.81
CA ILE A 83 -0.66 5.92 -9.05
C ILE A 83 -1.58 6.11 -10.26
N ALA A 84 -2.81 5.58 -10.20
CA ALA A 84 -3.78 5.69 -11.29
C ALA A 84 -4.16 7.15 -11.56
N LYS A 85 -4.41 7.94 -10.51
CA LYS A 85 -4.72 9.37 -10.64
C LYS A 85 -3.59 10.11 -11.36
N THR A 86 -2.35 9.91 -10.94
CA THR A 86 -1.19 10.57 -11.57
C THR A 86 -0.97 10.11 -13.01
N ALA A 87 -1.17 8.81 -13.29
CA ALA A 87 -1.06 8.28 -14.65
C ALA A 87 -2.12 8.87 -15.60
N ILE A 88 -3.36 9.04 -15.13
CA ILE A 88 -4.44 9.67 -15.90
C ILE A 88 -4.15 11.16 -16.11
N PHE A 89 -3.74 11.88 -15.06
CA PHE A 89 -3.38 13.29 -15.13
C PHE A 89 -2.27 13.55 -16.17
N GLN A 90 -1.23 12.70 -16.15
CA GLN A 90 -0.17 12.76 -17.13
C GLN A 90 -0.70 12.52 -18.54
N SER A 91 -1.44 11.44 -18.76
CA SER A 91 -1.98 11.09 -20.08
C SER A 91 -2.89 12.17 -20.65
N ALA A 92 -3.60 12.91 -19.79
CA ALA A 92 -4.41 14.06 -20.16
C ALA A 92 -3.58 15.30 -20.53
N THR A 93 -2.38 15.45 -19.97
CA THR A 93 -1.45 16.55 -20.32
C THR A 93 -0.77 16.29 -21.66
N ASP A 94 -0.42 15.03 -21.95
CA ASP A 94 0.29 14.64 -23.17
C ASP A 94 -0.64 14.50 -24.39
N ASP A 95 -1.91 14.07 -24.22
CA ASP A 95 -2.88 13.91 -25.31
C ASP A 95 -4.26 14.54 -24.99
N PRO A 96 -4.69 15.58 -25.74
CA PRO A 96 -6.00 16.21 -25.54
C PRO A 96 -7.19 15.27 -25.80
N LYS A 97 -7.02 14.16 -26.55
CA LYS A 97 -8.09 13.15 -26.71
C LYS A 97 -8.37 12.41 -25.40
N THR A 98 -7.39 12.31 -24.51
CA THR A 98 -7.56 11.72 -23.18
C THR A 98 -8.44 12.61 -22.30
N ILE A 99 -8.37 13.94 -22.43
CA ILE A 99 -9.24 14.88 -21.71
C ILE A 99 -10.70 14.61 -22.09
N VAL A 100 -11.01 14.47 -23.38
CA VAL A 100 -12.38 14.18 -23.86
C VAL A 100 -12.89 12.85 -23.30
N LYS A 101 -12.05 11.81 -23.26
CA LYS A 101 -12.41 10.52 -22.66
C LYS A 101 -12.68 10.65 -21.16
N VAL A 102 -11.80 11.33 -20.42
CA VAL A 102 -11.94 11.50 -18.97
C VAL A 102 -13.17 12.33 -18.60
N THR A 103 -13.48 13.35 -19.40
CA THR A 103 -14.73 14.12 -19.30
C THR A 103 -15.96 13.24 -19.51
N ARG A 104 -15.94 12.33 -20.50
CA ARG A 104 -17.03 11.38 -20.75
C ARG A 104 -17.26 10.42 -19.58
N PHE A 105 -16.21 10.05 -18.84
CA PHE A 105 -16.31 9.20 -17.64
C PHE A 105 -16.65 9.98 -16.36
N ASN A 106 -16.89 11.30 -16.44
CA ASN A 106 -17.16 12.18 -15.30
C ASN A 106 -16.04 12.18 -14.23
N ILE A 107 -14.79 11.94 -14.63
CA ILE A 107 -13.62 11.89 -13.73
C ILE A 107 -12.80 13.18 -13.84
N LEU A 108 -13.44 14.29 -14.22
CA LEU A 108 -12.79 15.57 -14.50
C LEU A 108 -12.08 16.14 -13.25
N GLN A 109 -12.61 15.84 -12.06
CA GLN A 109 -12.02 16.20 -10.77
C GLN A 109 -10.62 15.59 -10.54
N TRP A 110 -10.27 14.49 -11.22
CA TRP A 110 -8.95 13.86 -11.06
C TRP A 110 -7.88 14.58 -11.88
N ILE A 111 -8.28 15.30 -12.95
CA ILE A 111 -7.37 16.10 -13.78
C ILE A 111 -7.19 17.51 -13.20
N THR A 112 -8.17 18.08 -12.52
CA THR A 112 -8.13 19.50 -12.10
C THR A 112 -7.44 19.75 -10.75
N LYS A 113 -7.14 18.72 -9.95
CA LYS A 113 -6.67 18.89 -8.57
C LYS A 113 -5.34 18.16 -8.28
N ASP A 114 -4.24 18.91 -8.23
CA ASP A 114 -2.88 18.37 -8.02
C ASP A 114 -2.55 18.14 -6.53
N ASP A 115 -3.33 17.26 -5.90
CA ASP A 115 -3.20 16.95 -4.46
C ASP A 115 -2.18 15.83 -4.16
N THR A 116 -1.59 15.23 -5.20
CA THR A 116 -0.81 13.99 -5.12
C THR A 116 0.61 14.23 -5.61
N THR A 117 1.52 14.54 -4.68
CA THR A 117 2.95 14.71 -4.96
C THR A 117 3.67 13.37 -5.10
N PHE A 118 4.71 13.26 -5.94
CA PHE A 118 5.57 12.06 -6.01
C PHE A 118 6.03 11.59 -4.63
N LEU A 119 6.47 12.51 -3.76
CA LEU A 119 6.90 12.17 -2.39
C LEU A 119 5.83 11.37 -1.62
N LYS A 120 4.54 11.68 -1.82
CA LYS A 120 3.44 10.95 -1.19
C LYS A 120 3.32 9.55 -1.78
N ILE A 121 3.32 9.41 -3.11
CA ILE A 121 3.24 8.11 -3.80
C ILE A 121 4.41 7.21 -3.41
N PHE A 122 5.61 7.77 -3.40
CA PHE A 122 6.82 7.07 -3.00
C PHE A 122 6.73 6.52 -1.58
N ILE A 123 6.33 7.36 -0.61
CA ILE A 123 6.18 6.93 0.79
C ILE A 123 5.14 5.82 0.91
N TRP A 124 3.97 5.96 0.28
CA TRP A 124 2.93 4.93 0.32
C TRP A 124 3.38 3.61 -0.32
N THR A 125 4.11 3.68 -1.43
CA THR A 125 4.68 2.50 -2.09
C THR A 125 5.75 1.83 -1.22
N ALA A 126 6.57 2.61 -0.50
CA ALA A 126 7.55 2.07 0.44
C ALA A 126 6.89 1.32 1.60
N PHE A 127 5.79 1.84 2.16
CA PHE A 127 5.01 1.12 3.18
C PHE A 127 4.35 -0.14 2.63
N LEU A 128 3.85 -0.11 1.39
CA LEU A 128 3.32 -1.29 0.72
C LEU A 128 4.40 -2.38 0.53
N TRP A 129 5.63 -1.99 0.19
CA TRP A 129 6.79 -2.88 0.12
C TRP A 129 7.16 -3.47 1.48
N ILE A 130 7.18 -2.66 2.55
CA ILE A 130 7.43 -3.15 3.91
C ILE A 130 6.34 -4.16 4.32
N ALA A 131 5.07 -3.84 4.10
CA ALA A 131 3.96 -4.75 4.39
C ALA A 131 4.09 -6.05 3.60
N SER A 132 4.41 -5.98 2.31
CA SER A 132 4.68 -7.17 1.49
C SER A 132 5.86 -7.99 2.01
N ALA A 133 6.95 -7.35 2.45
CA ALA A 133 8.10 -8.05 3.00
C ALA A 133 7.76 -8.78 4.30
N ILE A 134 6.93 -8.18 5.16
CA ILE A 134 6.42 -8.81 6.38
C ILE A 134 5.55 -10.03 6.02
N ILE A 135 4.64 -9.90 5.05
CA ILE A 135 3.78 -11.02 4.64
C ILE A 135 4.63 -12.15 4.05
N VAL A 136 5.61 -11.84 3.21
CA VAL A 136 6.53 -12.85 2.65
C VAL A 136 7.33 -13.52 3.77
N ALA A 137 7.84 -12.77 4.75
CA ALA A 137 8.52 -13.34 5.91
C ALA A 137 7.59 -14.27 6.71
N ASN A 138 6.32 -13.89 6.90
CA ASN A 138 5.32 -14.74 7.55
C ASN A 138 5.04 -16.01 6.74
N THR A 139 5.02 -15.94 5.40
CA THR A 139 4.86 -17.13 4.57
C THR A 139 6.05 -18.08 4.63
N ILE A 140 7.27 -17.57 4.80
CA ILE A 140 8.48 -18.40 4.97
C ILE A 140 8.47 -19.12 6.33
N GLN A 141 7.82 -18.51 7.33
CA GLN A 141 7.66 -19.06 8.68
C GLN A 141 6.40 -19.93 8.83
N ASP A 142 5.71 -20.26 7.72
CA ASP A 142 4.44 -21.01 7.71
C ASP A 142 3.31 -20.39 8.56
N ASN A 143 3.40 -19.09 8.87
CA ASN A 143 2.41 -18.34 9.65
C ASN A 143 1.29 -17.74 8.77
N THR A 144 1.49 -17.71 7.45
CA THR A 144 0.56 -17.14 6.46
C THR A 144 0.53 -18.03 5.21
N TYR A 145 -0.64 -18.16 4.57
CA TYR A 145 -0.78 -18.93 3.33
C TYR A 145 0.16 -18.42 2.22
N THR A 146 0.81 -19.34 1.52
CA THR A 146 1.77 -19.03 0.44
C THR A 146 1.18 -18.16 -0.66
N TRP A 147 -0.09 -18.38 -1.03
CA TRP A 147 -0.76 -17.59 -2.08
C TRP A 147 -0.89 -16.11 -1.70
N VAL A 148 -1.06 -15.80 -0.40
CA VAL A 148 -1.14 -14.42 0.12
C VAL A 148 0.21 -13.73 -0.05
N GLY A 149 1.31 -14.42 0.26
CA GLY A 149 2.67 -13.91 0.04
C GLY A 149 2.97 -13.64 -1.43
N ILE A 150 2.63 -14.57 -2.32
CA ILE A 150 2.82 -14.41 -3.77
C ILE A 150 2.00 -13.23 -4.30
N PHE A 151 0.74 -13.12 -3.89
CA PHE A 151 -0.14 -12.03 -4.29
C PHE A 151 0.39 -10.67 -3.82
N ALA A 152 0.74 -10.55 -2.53
CA ALA A 152 1.26 -9.33 -1.95
C ALA A 152 2.57 -8.89 -2.64
N GLY A 153 3.50 -9.84 -2.86
CA GLY A 153 4.77 -9.58 -3.53
C GLY A 153 4.59 -9.11 -4.97
N SER A 154 3.77 -9.82 -5.75
CA SER A 154 3.51 -9.48 -7.15
C SER A 154 2.86 -8.10 -7.29
N PHE A 155 1.88 -7.80 -6.44
CA PHE A 155 1.17 -6.52 -6.48
C PHE A 155 2.06 -5.35 -6.00
N ALA A 156 2.86 -5.54 -4.95
CA ALA A 156 3.82 -4.54 -4.48
C ALA A 156 4.86 -4.22 -5.57
N PHE A 157 5.30 -5.23 -6.33
CA PHE A 157 6.22 -5.03 -7.45
C PHE A 157 5.59 -4.19 -8.57
N LEU A 158 4.34 -4.47 -8.94
CA LEU A 158 3.60 -3.67 -9.94
C LEU A 158 3.40 -2.21 -9.48
N CYS A 159 3.06 -1.99 -8.22
CA CYS A 159 2.97 -0.63 -7.66
C CYS A 159 4.34 0.07 -7.63
N GLY A 160 5.43 -0.67 -7.39
CA GLY A 160 6.80 -0.18 -7.50
C GLY A 160 7.11 0.37 -8.89
N PHE A 161 6.77 -0.39 -9.94
CA PHE A 161 6.91 0.07 -11.32
C PHE A 161 6.08 1.33 -11.60
N GLY A 162 4.84 1.37 -11.09
CA GLY A 162 3.99 2.56 -11.17
C GLY A 162 4.62 3.79 -10.50
N ALA A 163 5.26 3.62 -9.34
CA ALA A 163 5.94 4.70 -8.63
C ALA A 163 7.21 5.21 -9.35
N VAL A 164 7.96 4.32 -10.01
CA VAL A 164 9.10 4.72 -10.86
C VAL A 164 8.61 5.54 -12.05
N LYS A 165 7.53 5.10 -12.71
CA LYS A 165 6.96 5.84 -13.83
C LYS A 165 6.47 7.24 -13.42
N THR A 166 5.88 7.39 -12.22
CA THR A 166 5.48 8.72 -11.73
C THR A 166 6.69 9.61 -11.39
N PHE A 167 7.80 9.02 -10.94
CA PHE A 167 9.06 9.75 -10.72
C PHE A 167 9.62 10.36 -12.01
N GLU A 168 9.73 9.55 -13.07
CA GLU A 168 10.26 10.00 -14.37
C GLU A 168 9.50 11.22 -14.90
N VAL A 169 8.18 11.22 -14.70
CA VAL A 169 7.29 12.28 -15.15
C VAL A 169 7.50 13.58 -14.38
N GLU A 170 7.61 13.49 -13.05
CA GLU A 170 7.85 14.68 -12.23
C GLU A 170 9.27 15.22 -12.47
N SER A 171 10.24 14.34 -12.73
CA SER A 171 11.61 14.73 -13.13
C SER A 171 11.63 15.47 -14.47
N ASN A 172 10.94 14.95 -15.49
CA ASN A 172 10.85 15.57 -16.81
C ASN A 172 10.20 16.96 -16.81
N LYS A 173 9.36 17.28 -15.81
CA LYS A 173 8.81 18.64 -15.62
C LYS A 173 9.89 19.64 -15.16
N VAL A 174 10.86 19.19 -14.36
CA VAL A 174 11.91 20.05 -13.79
C VAL A 174 13.13 20.11 -14.69
N TYR A 175 13.50 18.99 -15.30
CA TYR A 175 14.62 18.84 -16.22
C TYR A 175 14.11 18.29 -17.56
N PRO A 176 13.47 19.11 -18.40
CA PRO A 176 12.97 18.67 -19.68
C PRO A 176 14.13 18.19 -20.56
N ASP A 177 13.97 17.02 -21.16
CA ASP A 177 14.97 16.44 -22.04
C ASP A 177 15.11 17.33 -23.30
N ASN A 178 16.29 17.92 -23.52
CA ASN A 178 16.56 18.90 -24.57
C ASN A 178 16.37 18.35 -26.00
N LYS A 179 16.16 17.04 -26.15
CA LYS A 179 15.92 16.37 -27.43
C LYS A 179 14.57 16.70 -28.08
N LYS A 180 13.63 17.32 -27.34
CA LYS A 180 12.31 17.68 -27.89
C LYS A 180 12.30 19.02 -28.67
N TYR A 181 13.44 19.73 -28.69
CA TYR A 181 13.58 21.05 -29.33
C TYR A 181 14.59 21.09 -30.48
N TYR A 182 15.04 19.93 -30.97
CA TYR A 182 15.89 19.79 -32.17
C TYR A 182 15.23 18.85 -33.17
#